data_AF-A0A517YXD8-F1
#
_entry.id   AF-A0A517YXD8-F1
#
_cell.length_a   1.000
_cell.length_b   1.000
_cell.length_c   1.000
_cell.angle_alpha   90.00
_cell.angle_beta   90.00
_cell.angle_gamma   90.00
#
_symmetry.space_group_name_H-M   'P 1'
#
loop_
_entity.id
_entity.type
_entity.pdbx_description
1 polymer ?
#
loop_
_entity_poly.entity_id
_entity_poly.type
_entity_poly.pdbx_seq_one_letter_code
_entity_poly.pdbx_strand_id
1 'polypeptide(L)'
;MTDSSTENCENCDYELLGLPAQGSCPECGHFYNKLTGKGIANSKRNSVQKFDRLMLRARTIALASIAVIIMLIGVILSFNSPTPGIPLFVSGIIAFVFLLATVLSFLSEKTAK
;
A
#
# COMPACT_ATOMS: atom_id res chain seq x y z
N MET A 1 10.43 -22.53 -9.66
CA MET A 1 11.66 -21.74 -9.48
C MET A 1 12.01 -21.74 -8.00
N THR A 2 13.13 -22.35 -7.62
CA THR A 2 13.67 -22.28 -6.27
C THR A 2 14.41 -20.95 -6.11
N ASP A 3 13.78 -19.96 -5.50
CA ASP A 3 14.48 -18.78 -4.98
C ASP A 3 15.35 -19.24 -3.82
N SER A 4 16.62 -19.55 -4.09
CA SER A 4 17.64 -19.62 -3.04
C SER A 4 17.87 -18.18 -2.59
N SER A 5 17.35 -17.81 -1.43
CA SER A 5 17.62 -16.53 -0.79
C SER A 5 19.10 -16.43 -0.45
N THR A 6 19.90 -15.94 -1.41
CA THR A 6 21.31 -15.67 -1.21
C THR A 6 21.44 -14.47 -0.27
N GLU A 7 21.94 -14.73 0.93
CA GLU A 7 22.19 -13.70 1.95
C GLU A 7 23.53 -13.03 1.65
N ASN A 8 23.53 -12.00 0.81
CA ASN A 8 24.76 -11.28 0.47
C ASN A 8 24.97 -10.08 1.40
N CYS A 9 26.22 -9.75 1.71
CA CYS A 9 26.57 -8.53 2.42
C CYS A 9 26.14 -7.30 1.61
N GLU A 10 25.48 -6.33 2.25
CA GLU A 10 25.01 -5.10 1.59
C GLU A 10 26.14 -4.21 1.04
N ASN A 11 27.37 -4.35 1.56
CA ASN A 11 28.48 -3.46 1.22
C ASN A 11 29.41 -4.00 0.12
N CYS A 12 29.65 -5.32 0.07
CA CYS A 12 30.59 -5.94 -0.86
C CYS A 12 30.02 -7.14 -1.62
N ASP A 13 28.72 -7.41 -1.46
CA ASP A 13 28.01 -8.55 -2.07
C ASP A 13 28.57 -9.95 -1.74
N TYR A 14 29.47 -10.06 -0.77
CA TYR A 14 30.01 -11.35 -0.32
C TYR A 14 28.88 -12.25 0.23
N GLU A 15 28.92 -13.53 -0.13
CA GLU A 15 27.92 -14.50 0.26
C GLU A 15 28.08 -14.89 1.74
N LEU A 16 27.09 -14.55 2.57
CA LEU A 16 27.11 -14.81 4.00
C LEU A 16 26.56 -16.20 4.34
N LEU A 17 26.32 -17.07 3.35
CA LEU A 17 25.84 -18.44 3.59
C LEU A 17 26.88 -19.24 4.38
N GLY A 18 26.41 -19.98 5.39
CA GLY A 18 27.28 -20.74 6.29
C GLY A 18 27.98 -19.92 7.39
N LEU A 19 27.89 -18.59 7.37
CA LEU A 19 28.39 -17.73 8.45
C LEU A 19 27.38 -17.64 9.62
N PRO A 20 27.84 -17.27 10.84
CA PRO A 20 26.98 -17.13 12.01
C PRO A 20 25.83 -16.13 11.81
N ALA A 21 24.83 -16.16 12.69
CA ALA A 21 23.64 -15.29 12.60
C ALA A 21 23.96 -13.79 12.69
N GLN A 22 25.10 -13.44 13.28
CA GLN A 22 25.55 -12.06 13.46
C GLN A 22 27.08 -12.02 13.49
N GLY A 23 27.67 -10.95 12.99
CA GLY A 23 29.12 -10.78 12.98
C GLY A 23 29.57 -9.70 11.99
N SER A 24 30.86 -9.69 11.67
CA SER A 24 31.42 -8.83 10.63
C SER A 24 31.72 -9.62 9.37
N CYS A 25 31.47 -9.01 8.21
CA CYS A 25 31.80 -9.59 6.92
C CYS A 25 33.33 -9.80 6.82
N PRO A 26 33.80 -10.98 6.40
CA PRO A 26 35.23 -11.27 6.32
C PRO A 26 35.96 -10.45 5.25
N GLU A 27 35.27 -10.01 4.20
CA GLU A 27 35.84 -9.23 3.10
C GLU A 27 35.98 -7.74 3.42
N CYS A 28 34.92 -7.14 3.97
CA CYS A 28 34.86 -5.68 4.16
C CYS A 28 34.76 -5.23 5.62
N GLY A 29 34.67 -6.14 6.58
CA GLY A 29 34.50 -5.83 8.00
C GLY A 29 33.12 -5.29 8.39
N HIS A 30 32.22 -5.07 7.43
CA HIS A 30 30.89 -4.52 7.68
C HIS A 30 30.07 -5.45 8.60
N PHE A 31 29.48 -4.89 9.64
CA PHE A 31 28.64 -5.65 10.56
C PHE A 31 27.34 -6.10 9.89
N TYR A 32 26.97 -7.36 10.06
CA TYR A 32 25.72 -7.92 9.57
C TYR A 32 24.99 -8.68 10.69
N ASN A 33 23.66 -8.74 10.57
CA ASN A 33 22.80 -9.48 11.48
C ASN A 33 21.63 -10.09 10.69
N LYS A 34 21.62 -11.42 10.57
CA LYS A 34 20.65 -12.22 9.83
C LYS A 34 19.27 -12.24 10.48
N LEU A 35 19.20 -12.14 11.81
CA LEU A 35 17.95 -12.14 12.57
C LEU A 35 17.13 -10.86 12.34
N THR A 36 17.83 -9.73 12.18
CA THR A 36 17.23 -8.41 11.93
C THR A 36 17.25 -8.00 10.46
N GLY A 37 18.00 -8.74 9.63
CA GLY A 37 18.25 -8.39 8.22
C GLY A 37 19.14 -7.16 8.02
N LYS A 38 19.85 -6.69 9.05
CA LYS A 38 20.74 -5.53 8.98
C LYS A 38 22.04 -5.90 8.26
N GLY A 39 22.45 -5.12 7.27
CA GLY A 39 23.70 -5.35 6.52
C GLY A 39 23.62 -6.49 5.50
N ILE A 40 22.41 -6.91 5.11
CA ILE A 40 22.17 -7.96 4.10
C ILE A 40 21.41 -7.36 2.92
N ALA A 41 21.98 -7.45 1.72
CA ALA A 41 21.49 -6.83 0.50
C ALA A 41 20.02 -7.20 0.18
N ASN A 42 19.64 -8.46 0.43
CA ASN A 42 18.31 -8.98 0.09
C ASN A 42 17.22 -8.70 1.15
N SER A 43 17.56 -8.13 2.31
CA SER A 43 16.56 -7.82 3.35
C SER A 43 15.62 -6.68 2.94
N LYS A 44 16.12 -5.68 2.22
CA LYS A 44 15.36 -4.48 1.85
C LYS A 44 14.28 -4.73 0.80
N ARG A 45 14.43 -5.78 -0.02
CA ARG A 45 13.52 -6.10 -1.13
C ARG A 45 12.13 -6.57 -0.65
N ASN A 46 12.07 -7.23 0.50
CA ASN A 46 10.81 -7.69 1.10
C ASN A 46 9.96 -6.57 1.71
N SER A 47 10.58 -5.45 2.12
CA SER A 47 9.85 -4.29 2.64
C SER A 47 9.19 -3.51 1.51
N VAL A 48 9.92 -3.26 0.41
CA VAL A 48 9.40 -2.53 -0.77
C VAL A 48 8.21 -3.27 -1.41
N GLN A 49 8.29 -4.60 -1.55
CA GLN A 49 7.16 -5.38 -2.11
C GLN A 49 5.90 -5.39 -1.23
N LYS A 50 6.03 -5.24 0.10
CA LYS A 50 4.86 -5.13 0.99
C LYS A 50 4.16 -3.79 0.82
N PHE A 51 4.91 -2.71 0.57
CA PHE A 51 4.32 -1.40 0.32
C PHE A 51 3.54 -1.36 -1.00
N ASP A 52 4.00 -2.03 -2.06
CA ASP A 52 3.29 -2.04 -3.34
C ASP A 52 1.89 -2.67 -3.26
N ARG A 53 1.74 -3.77 -2.51
CA ARG A 53 0.41 -4.39 -2.28
C ARG A 53 -0.50 -3.54 -1.39
N LEU A 54 0.08 -2.69 -0.54
CA LEU A 54 -0.68 -1.81 0.36
C LEU A 54 -1.09 -0.51 -0.35
N MET A 55 -0.24 0.00 -1.24
CA MET A 55 -0.50 1.23 -1.98
C MET A 55 -1.66 1.09 -2.97
N LEU A 56 -1.84 -0.09 -3.57
CA LEU A 56 -3.02 -0.39 -4.39
C LEU A 56 -4.33 -0.32 -3.59
N ARG A 57 -4.34 -0.84 -2.35
CA ARG A 57 -5.52 -0.80 -1.47
C ARG A 57 -5.77 0.57 -0.84
N ALA A 58 -4.72 1.37 -0.66
CA ALA A 58 -4.86 2.72 -0.10
C ALA A 58 -5.70 3.63 -1.02
N ARG A 59 -5.58 3.48 -2.34
CA ARG A 59 -6.28 4.34 -3.31
C ARG A 59 -7.80 4.12 -3.29
N THR A 60 -8.25 2.88 -3.18
CA THR A 60 -9.69 2.55 -3.09
C THR A 60 -10.28 2.96 -1.75
N ILE A 61 -9.55 2.77 -0.64
CA ILE A 61 -9.98 3.22 0.69
C ILE A 61 -10.09 4.75 0.75
N ALA A 62 -9.16 5.48 0.13
CA ALA A 62 -9.19 6.94 0.08
C ALA A 62 -10.37 7.49 -0.73
N LEU A 63 -10.71 6.87 -1.86
CA LEU A 63 -11.88 7.28 -2.65
C LEU A 63 -13.19 6.96 -1.93
N ALA A 64 -13.27 5.81 -1.27
CA ALA A 64 -14.44 5.42 -0.48
C ALA A 64 -14.66 6.37 0.71
N SER A 65 -13.60 6.76 1.42
CA SER A 65 -13.71 7.69 2.56
C SER A 65 -14.18 9.08 2.13
N ILE A 66 -13.68 9.59 0.99
CA ILE A 66 -14.13 10.87 0.42
C ILE A 66 -15.63 10.81 0.07
N ALA A 67 -16.10 9.72 -0.54
CA ALA A 67 -17.52 9.57 -0.87
C ALA A 67 -18.42 9.59 0.38
N VAL A 68 -18.00 8.93 1.48
CA VAL A 68 -18.72 8.95 2.76
C VAL A 68 -18.77 10.35 3.35
N ILE A 69 -17.66 11.09 3.31
CA ILE A 69 -17.59 12.47 3.80
C ILE A 69 -18.55 13.38 3.02
N ILE A 70 -18.60 13.27 1.69
CA ILE A 70 -19.53 14.05 0.85
C ILE A 70 -20.99 13.74 1.21
N MET A 71 -21.32 12.46 1.43
CA MET A 71 -22.66 12.06 1.89
C MET A 71 -23.02 12.70 3.23
N LEU A 72 -22.12 12.65 4.22
CA LEU A 72 -22.34 13.23 5.55
C LEU A 72 -22.54 14.76 5.49
N ILE A 73 -21.73 15.46 4.68
CA ILE A 73 -21.87 16.91 4.49
C ILE A 73 -23.23 17.25 3.87
N GLY A 74 -23.70 16.47 2.89
CA GLY A 74 -25.02 16.66 2.27
C GLY A 74 -26.16 16.54 3.29
N VAL A 75 -26.09 15.56 4.19
CA VAL A 75 -27.09 15.37 5.27
C VAL A 75 -27.09 16.56 6.22
N ILE A 76 -25.92 17.03 6.65
CA ILE A 76 -25.78 18.16 7.59
C ILE A 76 -26.33 19.45 6.96
N LEU A 77 -26.00 19.72 5.70
CA LEU A 77 -26.50 20.90 4.99
C LEU A 77 -28.01 20.85 4.78
N SER A 78 -28.58 19.65 4.54
CA SER A 78 -30.01 19.47 4.34
C SER A 78 -30.84 19.76 5.60
N PHE A 79 -30.26 19.61 6.80
CA PHE A 79 -30.90 19.94 8.06
C PHE A 79 -31.09 21.44 8.29
N ASN A 80 -30.32 22.28 7.59
CA ASN A 80 -30.28 23.73 7.83
C ASN A 80 -30.97 24.55 6.73
N SER A 81 -31.48 23.90 5.67
CA SER A 81 -32.09 24.57 4.51
C SER A 81 -33.64 24.52 4.52
N PRO A 82 -34.34 25.63 4.28
CA PRO A 82 -35.81 25.71 4.31
C PRO A 82 -36.52 25.05 3.11
N THR A 83 -35.78 24.57 2.10
CA THR A 83 -36.32 23.88 0.91
C THR A 83 -35.57 22.55 0.65
N PRO A 84 -36.00 21.42 1.26
CA PRO A 84 -35.19 20.20 1.36
C PRO A 84 -35.08 19.35 0.07
N GLY A 85 -35.80 19.67 -1.00
CA GLY A 85 -35.91 18.77 -2.17
C GLY A 85 -34.70 18.72 -3.09
N ILE A 86 -34.04 19.86 -3.35
CA ILE A 86 -32.96 19.98 -4.33
C ILE A 86 -31.58 19.48 -3.82
N PRO A 87 -31.15 19.74 -2.57
CA PRO A 87 -29.80 19.34 -2.13
C PRO A 87 -29.63 17.82 -1.97
N LEU A 88 -30.70 17.08 -1.70
CA LEU A 88 -30.67 15.61 -1.58
C LEU A 88 -30.44 14.93 -2.93
N PHE A 89 -31.04 15.44 -4.00
CA PHE A 89 -30.85 14.86 -5.34
C PHE A 89 -29.43 15.09 -5.86
N VAL A 90 -28.89 16.30 -5.68
CA VAL A 90 -27.54 16.64 -6.14
C VAL A 90 -26.48 15.83 -5.39
N SER A 91 -26.59 15.73 -4.07
CA SER A 91 -25.65 14.91 -3.28
C SER A 91 -25.76 13.41 -3.61
N GLY A 92 -26.98 12.90 -3.86
CA GLY A 92 -27.20 11.53 -4.31
C GLY A 92 -26.56 11.21 -5.66
N ILE A 93 -26.70 12.10 -6.65
CA ILE A 93 -26.10 11.92 -7.98
C ILE A 93 -24.57 11.94 -7.90
N ILE A 94 -23.99 12.87 -7.15
CA ILE A 94 -22.53 12.96 -6.97
C ILE A 94 -21.99 11.69 -6.30
N ALA A 95 -22.65 11.20 -5.26
CA ALA A 95 -22.28 9.96 -4.58
C ALA A 95 -22.38 8.74 -5.52
N PHE A 96 -23.44 8.67 -6.34
CA PHE A 96 -23.64 7.58 -7.30
C PHE A 96 -22.55 7.55 -8.39
N VAL A 97 -22.17 8.72 -8.93
CA VAL A 97 -21.09 8.84 -9.92
C VAL A 97 -19.75 8.39 -9.32
N PHE A 98 -19.45 8.78 -8.07
CA PHE A 98 -18.24 8.35 -7.37
C PHE A 98 -18.22 6.84 -7.11
N LEU A 99 -19.34 6.27 -6.72
CA LEU A 99 -19.48 4.83 -6.47
C LEU A 99 -19.29 4.06 -7.79
N LEU A 100 -19.90 4.50 -8.88
CA LEU A 100 -19.70 3.94 -10.22
C LEU A 100 -18.24 3.99 -10.65
N ALA A 101 -17.56 5.12 -10.49
CA ALA A 101 -16.15 5.26 -10.83
C ALA A 101 -15.27 4.29 -10.02
N THR A 102 -15.59 4.09 -8.74
CA THR A 102 -14.88 3.15 -7.86
C THR A 102 -15.07 1.70 -8.30
N VAL A 103 -16.30 1.31 -8.65
CA VAL A 103 -16.62 -0.05 -9.15
C VAL A 103 -15.96 -0.32 -10.50
N LEU A 104 -16.00 0.65 -11.42
CA LEU A 104 -15.34 0.53 -12.72
C LEU A 104 -13.83 0.38 -12.58
N SER A 105 -13.21 1.15 -11.68
CA SER A 105 -11.78 1.01 -11.38
C SER A 105 -11.44 -0.38 -10.84
N PHE A 106 -12.27 -0.94 -9.97
CA PHE A 106 -12.09 -2.28 -9.42
C PHE A 106 -12.23 -3.38 -10.48
N LEU A 107 -13.20 -3.22 -11.39
CA LEU A 107 -13.40 -4.18 -12.49
C LEU A 107 -12.24 -4.14 -13.50
N SER A 108 -11.72 -2.95 -13.84
CA SER A 108 -10.57 -2.82 -14.74
C SER A 108 -9.30 -3.48 -14.19
N GLU A 109 -9.12 -3.47 -12.87
CA GLU A 109 -7.99 -4.13 -12.22
C GLU A 109 -8.11 -5.65 -12.32
N LYS A 110 -9.33 -6.17 -12.25
CA LYS A 110 -9.60 -7.62 -12.27
C LYS A 110 -9.50 -8.23 -13.66
N THR A 111 -9.74 -7.45 -14.72
CA THR A 111 -9.63 -7.91 -16.12
C THR A 111 -8.22 -7.77 -16.69
N ALA A 112 -7.34 -7.00 -16.05
CA ALA A 112 -5.95 -6.82 -16.47
C ALA A 112 -5.02 -7.98 -16.05
N LYS A 113 -5.56 -9.04 -15.44
CA LYS A 113 -4.81 -10.17 -14.88
C LYS A 113 -5.32 -11.49 -15.45
#